data_AF-A0AA37TY04-F1
#
_entry.id   AF-A0AA37TY04-F1
#
_cell.length_a   1.000
_cell.length_b   1.000
_cell.length_c   1.000
_cell.angle_alpha   90.00
_cell.angle_beta   90.00
_cell.angle_gamma   90.00
#
_symmetry.space_group_name_H-M   'P 1'
#
loop_
_entity.id
_entity.type
_entity.pdbx_description
1 polymer ?
#
loop_
_entity_poly.entity_id
_entity_poly.type
_entity_poly.pdbx_seq_one_letter_code
_entity_poly.pdbx_strand_id
1 'polypeptide(L)'
;MNNSRLRRGLALAAVCTPVIGITGCYPDITSAGSHPPAQASASHQTQTVSNKHHAGVGAVGAASTSTQGTQSIGWYYVPIITSFGPDSAIAGLRVQDGRLQLLIRTDTPVNHASGFVFSKMWHTAWFNPAADTVQPAGEVPAQAQATYQGPAKLVFPATFPSNFQAQAVTVDVQGKPAAKWPGAIPMYGSAANPEGPAPGTLDNQILGQVGNWLWVALKGPQYPPFYPKQQPLLWAFRHWDRLVAFNLQTGQAVEYSIPPSYTEYIWTVSTGTNLVLPTWVRSGNDVWVAVGQWVGCFPANPSPSAASGNVVRAISPVLRKPSGAYVRAETKAAIATLSSDEQELADSLASYWDTVVGAKVPGVPSFHVYQDGQRTAWNMNPAIYNHGDLPSDFIWALEFPFATSDPLASERTQLGQQILSILRNPINTDAIGMIPMTPQQVEAQFHYKPPVALPGYVIRDNAYWPVKS
;
A
#
# COMPACT_ATOMS: atom_id res chain seq x y z
N MET A 1 -13.27 -11.22 20.56
CA MET A 1 -13.54 -12.08 19.39
C MET A 1 -12.19 -12.38 18.74
N ASN A 2 -11.72 -13.62 18.87
CA ASN A 2 -10.47 -14.08 18.26
C ASN A 2 -10.71 -14.33 16.76
N ASN A 3 -10.39 -13.35 15.93
CA ASN A 3 -10.27 -13.57 14.49
C ASN A 3 -8.80 -13.92 14.21
N SER A 4 -8.46 -15.19 14.36
CA SER A 4 -7.23 -15.74 13.80
C SER A 4 -7.31 -15.57 12.28
N ARG A 5 -6.53 -14.63 11.72
CA ARG A 5 -6.23 -14.62 10.29
C ARG A 5 -5.37 -15.85 10.02
N LEU A 6 -6.02 -16.98 9.74
CA LEU A 6 -5.37 -18.19 9.25
C LEU A 6 -4.75 -17.85 7.89
N ARG A 7 -3.42 -17.87 7.80
CA ARG A 7 -2.68 -17.91 6.53
C ARG A 7 -3.24 -19.08 5.71
N ARG A 8 -4.04 -18.78 4.69
CA ARG A 8 -4.31 -19.72 3.60
C ARG A 8 -3.29 -19.42 2.51
N GLY A 9 -2.15 -20.09 2.60
CA GLY A 9 -1.16 -20.09 1.52
C GLY A 9 -1.80 -20.64 0.25
N LEU A 10 -1.59 -19.96 -0.88
CA LEU A 10 -2.03 -20.42 -2.20
C LEU A 10 -0.88 -20.27 -3.19
N ALA A 11 -0.55 -21.41 -3.79
CA ALA A 11 0.47 -21.58 -4.81
C ALA A 11 0.20 -20.70 -6.04
N LEU A 12 1.22 -20.00 -6.51
CA LEU A 12 1.27 -19.58 -7.92
C LEU A 12 1.78 -20.77 -8.74
N ALA A 13 0.89 -21.42 -9.47
CA ALA A 13 1.29 -22.29 -10.55
C ALA A 13 1.89 -21.44 -11.67
N ALA A 14 3.16 -21.71 -12.02
CA ALA A 14 3.73 -21.21 -13.26
C ALA A 14 2.98 -21.87 -14.43
N VAL A 15 2.17 -21.09 -15.15
CA VAL A 15 1.50 -21.56 -16.37
C VAL A 15 1.97 -20.71 -17.55
N CYS A 16 2.81 -21.30 -18.38
CA CYS A 16 3.03 -20.84 -19.75
C CYS A 16 1.68 -20.85 -20.47
N THR A 17 1.21 -19.70 -20.97
CA THR A 17 0.00 -19.65 -21.80
C THR A 17 0.33 -19.10 -23.18
N PRO A 18 -0.03 -19.79 -24.29
CA PRO A 18 -0.02 -19.20 -25.61
C PRO A 18 -1.24 -18.29 -25.83
N VAL A 19 -1.00 -17.24 -26.60
CA VAL A 19 -1.93 -16.19 -27.04
C VAL A 19 -3.13 -16.74 -27.80
N ILE A 20 -4.37 -16.42 -27.37
CA ILE A 20 -5.55 -16.26 -28.25
C ILE A 20 -6.47 -15.19 -27.65
N GLY A 21 -6.69 -14.10 -28.39
CA GLY A 21 -7.64 -13.04 -28.04
C GLY A 21 -9.07 -13.36 -28.45
N ILE A 22 -10.06 -12.67 -27.86
CA ILE A 22 -11.40 -12.45 -28.42
C ILE A 22 -11.95 -11.12 -27.90
N THR A 23 -12.60 -10.44 -28.85
CA THR A 23 -13.29 -9.15 -28.91
C THR A 23 -14.61 -9.06 -28.11
N GLY A 24 -14.87 -7.87 -27.54
CA GLY A 24 -16.10 -7.06 -27.58
C GLY A 24 -17.49 -7.67 -27.27
N CYS A 25 -18.27 -6.96 -26.42
CA CYS A 25 -19.53 -6.27 -26.80
C CYS A 25 -20.32 -5.80 -25.56
N TYR A 26 -20.67 -4.51 -25.53
CA TYR A 26 -21.78 -3.94 -24.73
C TYR A 26 -23.13 -4.29 -25.38
N PRO A 27 -24.24 -4.22 -24.62
CA PRO A 27 -25.18 -3.13 -24.91
C PRO A 27 -25.85 -2.47 -23.69
N ASP A 28 -26.29 -1.23 -23.95
CA ASP A 28 -27.25 -0.40 -23.23
C ASP A 28 -28.58 -1.11 -22.90
N ILE A 29 -29.31 -0.59 -21.90
CA ILE A 29 -30.77 -0.35 -21.97
C ILE A 29 -31.18 0.70 -20.92
N THR A 30 -32.17 1.49 -21.34
CA THR A 30 -32.70 2.75 -20.82
C THR A 30 -33.93 2.62 -19.89
N SER A 31 -34.04 3.62 -19.01
CA SER A 31 -35.25 4.38 -18.60
C SER A 31 -36.36 3.81 -17.69
N ALA A 32 -36.79 4.73 -16.81
CA ALA A 32 -38.15 5.13 -16.42
C ALA A 32 -38.76 4.54 -15.13
N GLY A 33 -39.29 5.44 -14.27
CA GLY A 33 -40.18 5.07 -13.16
C GLY A 33 -40.26 6.09 -12.03
N SER A 34 -41.20 7.00 -12.13
CA SER A 34 -41.52 8.17 -11.29
C SER A 34 -42.21 7.90 -9.93
N HIS A 35 -41.91 8.81 -8.99
CA HIS A 35 -42.75 9.46 -7.95
C HIS A 35 -42.85 8.95 -6.46
N PRO A 36 -42.84 9.89 -5.48
CA PRO A 36 -42.92 9.70 -4.01
C PRO A 36 -44.36 10.00 -3.49
N PRO A 37 -44.69 10.40 -2.22
CA PRO A 37 -43.95 10.52 -0.94
C PRO A 37 -44.73 9.98 0.31
N ALA A 38 -44.12 10.03 1.50
CA ALA A 38 -44.88 10.18 2.75
C ALA A 38 -44.04 10.85 3.86
N GLN A 39 -44.54 11.99 4.35
CA GLN A 39 -44.11 12.70 5.55
C GLN A 39 -44.62 12.01 6.82
N ALA A 40 -43.88 12.12 7.93
CA ALA A 40 -44.45 12.27 9.26
C ALA A 40 -43.46 13.00 10.18
N SER A 41 -43.92 14.12 10.71
CA SER A 41 -43.28 14.99 11.71
C SER A 41 -43.64 14.55 13.13
N ALA A 42 -42.74 14.79 14.10
CA ALA A 42 -43.01 15.20 15.50
C ALA A 42 -41.70 15.05 16.31
N SER A 43 -40.96 16.12 16.61
CA SER A 43 -41.11 17.02 17.76
C SER A 43 -40.80 16.38 19.13
N HIS A 44 -39.68 16.77 19.75
CA HIS A 44 -39.64 17.11 21.17
C HIS A 44 -38.45 18.04 21.46
N GLN A 45 -38.78 19.26 21.89
CA GLN A 45 -37.89 20.21 22.53
C GLN A 45 -37.62 19.76 23.98
N THR A 46 -36.42 20.00 24.49
CA THR A 46 -36.26 20.40 25.90
C THR A 46 -35.09 21.37 26.02
N GLN A 47 -35.36 22.47 26.70
CA GLN A 47 -34.51 23.65 26.88
C GLN A 47 -33.45 23.47 27.98
N THR A 48 -32.26 23.99 27.68
CA THR A 48 -31.44 24.97 28.44
C THR A 48 -31.21 24.81 29.95
N VAL A 49 -29.93 24.78 30.35
CA VAL A 49 -29.41 25.54 31.52
C VAL A 49 -28.07 26.19 31.14
N SER A 50 -28.02 27.52 31.29
CA SER A 50 -26.83 28.37 31.14
C SER A 50 -25.98 28.40 32.41
N ASN A 51 -24.68 28.70 32.27
CA ASN A 51 -24.01 29.60 33.21
C ASN A 51 -22.89 30.41 32.53
N LYS A 52 -22.90 31.72 32.84
CA LYS A 52 -22.11 32.83 32.30
C LYS A 52 -20.84 33.09 33.11
N HIS A 53 -19.83 33.69 32.47
CA HIS A 53 -18.99 34.83 32.92
C HIS A 53 -18.25 35.34 31.65
N HIS A 54 -18.56 36.46 30.96
CA HIS A 54 -18.35 37.92 31.24
C HIS A 54 -16.93 38.24 31.76
N ALA A 55 -16.13 39.19 31.25
CA ALA A 55 -16.25 40.34 30.31
C ALA A 55 -14.81 40.69 29.79
N GLY A 56 -14.51 41.52 28.78
CA GLY A 56 -15.25 42.48 27.95
C GLY A 56 -14.47 42.84 26.67
N VAL A 57 -15.13 43.13 25.54
CA VAL A 57 -15.67 44.42 25.02
C VAL A 57 -14.65 45.24 24.22
N GLY A 58 -14.95 45.38 22.92
CA GLY A 58 -14.33 46.29 21.96
C GLY A 58 -14.79 45.97 20.54
N ALA A 59 -16.07 46.24 20.21
CA ALA A 59 -16.66 46.05 18.89
C ALA A 59 -16.94 47.41 18.22
N VAL A 60 -16.62 47.58 16.94
CA VAL A 60 -17.49 48.13 15.86
C VAL A 60 -16.88 47.72 14.51
N GLY A 61 -17.51 46.84 13.71
CA GLY A 61 -18.23 47.26 12.51
C GLY A 61 -18.30 46.11 11.49
N ALA A 62 -19.49 45.87 10.98
CA ALA A 62 -19.94 44.64 10.33
C ALA A 62 -19.39 44.40 8.91
N ALA A 63 -19.05 43.14 8.63
CA ALA A 63 -19.36 42.50 7.35
C ALA A 63 -19.64 41.02 7.65
N SER A 64 -20.86 40.59 7.33
CA SER A 64 -21.29 39.20 7.37
C SER A 64 -20.46 38.37 6.38
N THR A 65 -19.39 37.77 6.86
CA THR A 65 -18.81 36.59 6.23
C THR A 65 -19.22 35.41 7.09
N SER A 66 -20.03 34.54 6.49
CA SER A 66 -20.20 33.16 6.93
C SER A 66 -18.83 32.62 7.33
N THR A 67 -18.67 32.23 8.58
CA THR A 67 -17.52 31.45 9.04
C THR A 67 -17.54 30.13 8.27
N GLN A 68 -16.96 30.12 7.07
CA GLN A 68 -16.34 28.94 6.50
C GLN A 68 -15.29 28.55 7.53
N GLY A 69 -15.58 27.52 8.34
CA GLY A 69 -14.58 26.92 9.19
C GLY A 69 -13.39 26.57 8.31
N THR A 70 -12.24 27.16 8.59
CA THR A 70 -11.01 26.95 7.82
C THR A 70 -10.75 25.45 7.81
N GLN A 71 -11.01 24.81 6.68
CA GLN A 71 -10.83 23.37 6.54
C GLN A 71 -9.35 23.08 6.71
N SER A 72 -9.01 22.24 7.69
CA SER A 72 -7.62 22.01 8.06
C SER A 72 -6.92 21.18 6.99
N ILE A 73 -5.74 21.66 6.56
CA ILE A 73 -4.86 20.94 5.64
C ILE A 73 -4.27 19.73 6.36
N GLY A 74 -4.36 18.55 5.77
CA GLY A 74 -3.80 17.32 6.35
C GLY A 74 -4.67 16.10 6.11
N TRP A 75 -4.39 15.04 6.85
CA TRP A 75 -4.92 13.69 6.65
C TRP A 75 -5.84 13.23 7.78
N TYR A 76 -6.95 12.61 7.42
CA TYR A 76 -7.92 11.96 8.28
C TYR A 76 -7.84 10.45 8.09
N TYR A 77 -7.62 9.72 9.18
CA TYR A 77 -7.85 8.28 9.20
C TYR A 77 -9.34 8.01 9.12
N VAL A 78 -9.78 7.22 8.14
CA VAL A 78 -11.19 6.86 7.98
C VAL A 78 -11.38 5.41 8.42
N PRO A 79 -12.14 5.13 9.49
CA PRO A 79 -12.34 3.78 10.02
C PRO A 79 -13.31 2.97 9.15
N ILE A 80 -12.95 2.72 7.88
CA ILE A 80 -13.77 1.94 6.94
C ILE A 80 -13.81 0.47 7.34
N ILE A 81 -12.74 -0.04 7.96
CA ILE A 81 -12.61 -1.47 8.28
C ILE A 81 -13.62 -1.93 9.32
N THR A 82 -13.96 -1.07 10.28
CA THR A 82 -14.98 -1.39 11.28
C THR A 82 -16.37 -1.55 10.69
N SER A 83 -16.62 -0.96 9.51
CA SER A 83 -17.93 -0.94 8.85
C SER A 83 -18.02 -1.93 7.69
N PHE A 84 -16.92 -2.16 6.97
CA PHE A 84 -16.92 -2.89 5.70
C PHE A 84 -16.02 -4.14 5.69
N GLY A 85 -15.19 -4.33 6.72
CA GLY A 85 -14.27 -5.46 6.85
C GLY A 85 -12.79 -5.10 6.62
N PRO A 86 -11.87 -6.01 6.97
CA PRO A 86 -10.42 -5.77 6.91
C PRO A 86 -9.89 -5.57 5.49
N ASP A 87 -10.60 -6.08 4.49
CA ASP A 87 -10.21 -6.07 3.08
C ASP A 87 -10.88 -4.94 2.28
N SER A 88 -11.09 -3.80 2.94
CA SER A 88 -11.77 -2.63 2.35
C SER A 88 -10.81 -1.46 2.13
N ALA A 89 -11.00 -0.74 1.02
CA ALA A 89 -10.28 0.49 0.70
C ALA A 89 -11.18 1.52 0.02
N ILE A 90 -10.87 2.81 0.20
CA ILE A 90 -11.52 3.92 -0.49
C ILE A 90 -11.05 3.90 -1.95
N ALA A 91 -12.01 3.74 -2.85
CA ALA A 91 -11.81 3.61 -4.29
C ALA A 91 -12.40 4.78 -5.09
N GLY A 92 -13.12 5.69 -4.43
CA GLY A 92 -13.68 6.90 -5.05
C GLY A 92 -14.10 7.94 -4.02
N LEU A 93 -14.09 9.21 -4.44
CA LEU A 93 -14.48 10.36 -3.64
C LEU A 93 -15.43 11.27 -4.42
N ARG A 94 -16.47 11.78 -3.75
CA ARG A 94 -17.28 12.91 -4.20
C ARG A 94 -17.56 13.84 -3.02
N VAL A 95 -17.74 15.13 -3.31
CA VAL A 95 -18.15 16.12 -2.30
C VAL A 95 -19.60 16.49 -2.54
N GLN A 96 -20.42 16.41 -1.50
CA GLN A 96 -21.83 16.78 -1.55
C GLN A 96 -22.25 17.35 -0.19
N ASP A 97 -22.87 18.52 -0.19
CA ASP A 97 -23.44 19.18 1.00
C ASP A 97 -22.46 19.28 2.19
N GLY A 98 -21.19 19.58 1.91
CA GLY A 98 -20.13 19.69 2.93
C GLY A 98 -19.66 18.36 3.52
N ARG A 99 -20.11 17.22 2.97
CA ARG A 99 -19.69 15.86 3.32
C ARG A 99 -18.96 15.20 2.16
N LEU A 100 -18.24 14.14 2.47
CA LEU A 100 -17.59 13.29 1.47
C LEU A 100 -18.39 12.01 1.29
N GLN A 101 -18.85 11.78 0.07
CA GLN A 101 -19.33 10.47 -0.34
C GLN A 101 -18.12 9.65 -0.75
N LEU A 102 -17.88 8.55 -0.03
CA LEU A 102 -16.83 7.58 -0.30
C LEU A 102 -17.43 6.42 -1.08
N LEU A 103 -16.73 5.99 -2.11
CA LEU A 103 -16.92 4.68 -2.73
C LEU A 103 -15.89 3.74 -2.11
N ILE A 104 -16.36 2.68 -1.46
CA ILE A 104 -15.53 1.67 -0.79
C ILE A 104 -15.55 0.40 -1.61
N ARG A 105 -14.38 -0.16 -1.89
CA ARG A 105 -14.24 -1.49 -2.49
C ARG A 105 -13.80 -2.47 -1.42
N THR A 106 -14.57 -3.55 -1.24
CA THR A 106 -14.23 -4.68 -0.39
C THR A 106 -13.92 -5.87 -1.28
N ASP A 107 -12.73 -6.44 -1.13
CA ASP A 107 -12.34 -7.61 -1.87
C ASP A 107 -12.43 -8.84 -0.95
N THR A 108 -12.93 -9.95 -1.45
CA THR A 108 -12.94 -11.22 -0.72
C THR A 108 -12.17 -12.24 -1.55
N PRO A 109 -11.13 -12.90 -0.98
CA PRO A 109 -10.41 -13.94 -1.68
C PRO A 109 -11.35 -15.06 -2.12
N VAL A 110 -11.28 -15.41 -3.39
CA VAL A 110 -11.96 -16.58 -3.95
C VAL A 110 -10.87 -17.60 -4.26
N ASN A 111 -10.95 -18.77 -3.62
CA ASN A 111 -10.03 -19.87 -3.90
C ASN A 111 -10.11 -20.25 -5.38
N HIS A 112 -9.09 -19.91 -6.15
CA HIS A 112 -8.90 -20.38 -7.51
C HIS A 112 -7.58 -21.16 -7.59
N ALA A 113 -7.62 -22.31 -8.27
CA ALA A 113 -6.47 -23.18 -8.47
C ALA A 113 -5.32 -22.54 -9.29
N SER A 114 -5.55 -21.35 -9.88
CA SER A 114 -4.65 -20.68 -10.82
C SER A 114 -4.26 -19.26 -10.40
N GLY A 115 -4.48 -18.85 -9.15
CA GLY A 115 -4.00 -17.55 -8.63
C GLY A 115 -4.99 -16.81 -7.70
N PHE A 116 -4.60 -15.61 -7.28
CA PHE A 116 -5.42 -14.74 -6.43
C PHE A 116 -6.55 -14.09 -7.24
N VAL A 117 -7.75 -14.66 -7.17
CA VAL A 117 -8.97 -14.01 -7.63
C VAL A 117 -9.70 -13.44 -6.43
N PHE A 118 -10.13 -12.19 -6.53
CA PHE A 118 -10.97 -11.57 -5.50
C PHE A 118 -12.35 -11.32 -6.07
N SER A 119 -13.40 -11.72 -5.34
CA SER A 119 -14.72 -11.18 -5.57
C SER A 119 -14.74 -9.76 -5.01
N LYS A 120 -15.25 -8.81 -5.79
CA LYS A 120 -15.24 -7.39 -5.45
C LYS A 120 -16.65 -6.94 -5.13
N MET A 121 -16.85 -6.35 -3.96
CA MET A 121 -18.09 -5.69 -3.56
C MET A 121 -17.85 -4.19 -3.43
N TRP A 122 -18.87 -3.41 -3.79
CA TRP A 122 -18.78 -1.96 -3.78
C TRP A 122 -19.84 -1.39 -2.86
N HIS A 123 -19.43 -0.48 -2.00
CA HIS A 123 -20.28 0.19 -1.03
C HIS A 123 -20.15 1.69 -1.17
N THR A 124 -21.20 2.39 -0.77
CA THR A 124 -21.13 3.82 -0.54
C THR A 124 -21.14 4.11 0.95
N ALA A 125 -20.41 5.13 1.35
CA ALA A 125 -20.38 5.63 2.71
C ALA A 125 -20.33 7.15 2.70
N TRP A 126 -20.83 7.77 3.75
CA TRP A 126 -20.65 9.19 3.99
C TRP A 126 -19.64 9.40 5.10
N PHE A 127 -18.60 10.16 4.81
CA PHE A 127 -17.63 10.61 5.79
C PHE A 127 -17.80 12.11 6.05
N ASN A 128 -17.89 12.46 7.33
CA ASN A 128 -17.87 13.85 7.79
C ASN A 128 -16.54 14.11 8.51
N PRO A 129 -15.60 14.83 7.88
CA PRO A 129 -14.29 15.12 8.49
C PRO A 129 -14.36 15.89 9.81
N ALA A 130 -15.40 16.72 10.00
CA ALA A 130 -15.58 17.49 11.22
C ALA A 130 -16.10 16.64 12.38
N ALA A 131 -17.03 15.72 12.08
CA ALA A 131 -17.62 14.81 13.07
C ALA A 131 -16.80 13.54 13.30
N ASP A 132 -15.86 13.22 12.39
CA ASP A 132 -15.06 11.99 12.41
C ASP A 132 -15.93 10.72 12.39
N THR A 133 -17.02 10.77 11.63
CA THR A 133 -17.98 9.66 11.53
C THR A 133 -18.07 9.16 10.10
N VAL A 134 -18.00 7.83 9.96
CA VAL A 134 -18.34 7.11 8.73
C VAL A 134 -19.74 6.53 8.90
N GLN A 135 -20.60 6.79 7.93
CA GLN A 135 -21.97 6.26 7.88
C GLN A 135 -22.14 5.44 6.61
N PRO A 136 -22.28 4.10 6.70
CA PRO A 136 -22.61 3.29 5.53
C PRO A 136 -23.92 3.75 4.88
N ALA A 137 -23.93 3.80 3.55
CA ALA A 137 -25.07 4.22 2.75
C ALA A 137 -25.63 3.09 1.87
N GLY A 138 -25.03 1.89 1.93
CA GLY A 138 -25.49 0.68 1.24
C GLY A 138 -24.50 0.19 0.17
N GLU A 139 -24.81 -0.98 -0.37
CA GLU A 139 -24.13 -1.56 -1.52
C GLU A 139 -24.51 -0.84 -2.81
N VAL A 140 -23.57 -0.82 -3.75
CA VAL A 140 -23.78 -0.29 -5.11
C VAL A 140 -23.25 -1.27 -6.14
N PRO A 141 -23.74 -1.20 -7.40
CA PRO A 141 -23.18 -2.00 -8.48
C PRO A 141 -21.69 -1.79 -8.64
N ALA A 142 -21.01 -2.75 -9.27
CA ALA A 142 -19.59 -2.63 -9.57
C ALA A 142 -19.29 -1.38 -10.39
N GLN A 143 -18.24 -0.64 -10.02
CA GLN A 143 -17.83 0.59 -10.69
C GLN A 143 -16.37 0.51 -11.10
N ALA A 144 -16.03 1.10 -12.25
CA ALA A 144 -14.64 1.39 -12.57
C ALA A 144 -14.15 2.55 -11.70
N GLN A 145 -12.88 2.51 -11.29
CA GLN A 145 -12.28 3.66 -10.64
C GLN A 145 -12.14 4.80 -11.64
N ALA A 146 -12.50 6.01 -11.22
CA ALA A 146 -12.29 7.21 -12.02
C ALA A 146 -10.79 7.47 -12.14
N THR A 147 -10.30 7.52 -13.37
CA THR A 147 -8.92 7.88 -13.69
C THR A 147 -8.89 9.27 -14.33
N TYR A 148 -7.76 9.95 -14.20
CA TYR A 148 -7.57 11.25 -14.81
C TYR A 148 -7.61 11.17 -16.35
N GLN A 149 -8.43 12.02 -16.97
CA GLN A 149 -8.63 12.10 -18.43
C GLN A 149 -8.20 13.45 -19.02
N GLY A 150 -7.42 14.25 -18.29
CA GLY A 150 -7.03 15.58 -18.74
C GLY A 150 -5.83 15.59 -19.70
N PRO A 151 -5.41 16.78 -20.16
CA PRO A 151 -4.48 16.94 -21.27
C PRO A 151 -3.00 16.68 -20.93
N ALA A 152 -2.64 16.79 -19.65
CA ALA A 152 -1.28 16.56 -19.17
C ALA A 152 -0.96 15.05 -19.09
N LYS A 153 0.27 14.66 -19.41
CA LYS A 153 0.76 13.28 -19.32
C LYS A 153 2.14 13.25 -18.69
N LEU A 154 2.39 12.23 -17.88
CA LEU A 154 3.72 11.84 -17.46
C LEU A 154 4.23 10.80 -18.46
N VAL A 155 5.38 11.08 -19.07
CA VAL A 155 5.99 10.21 -20.07
C VAL A 155 7.20 9.54 -19.44
N PHE A 156 7.08 8.23 -19.27
CA PHE A 156 8.12 7.37 -18.71
C PHE A 156 8.96 6.74 -19.83
N PRO A 157 10.24 6.44 -19.57
CA PRO A 157 11.04 5.62 -20.48
C PRO A 157 10.37 4.26 -20.71
N ALA A 158 10.48 3.73 -21.92
CA ALA A 158 10.01 2.37 -22.22
C ALA A 158 10.89 1.27 -21.61
N THR A 159 12.09 1.61 -21.14
CA THR A 159 13.05 0.69 -20.54
C THR A 159 12.74 0.48 -19.06
N PHE A 160 12.75 -0.76 -18.62
CA PHE A 160 12.58 -1.07 -17.20
C PHE A 160 13.74 -0.51 -16.36
N PRO A 161 13.46 0.13 -15.21
CA PRO A 161 14.49 0.46 -14.24
C PRO A 161 15.29 -0.77 -13.84
N SER A 162 16.61 -0.64 -13.82
CA SER A 162 17.47 -1.54 -13.06
C SER A 162 17.95 -0.84 -11.79
N ASN A 163 18.26 -1.62 -10.75
CA ASN A 163 18.98 -1.14 -9.56
C ASN A 163 18.34 0.05 -8.81
N PHE A 164 17.00 0.15 -8.77
CA PHE A 164 16.28 1.21 -8.03
C PHE A 164 16.64 2.64 -8.45
N GLN A 165 17.01 2.83 -9.71
CA GLN A 165 17.31 4.16 -10.21
C GLN A 165 16.04 4.96 -10.46
N ALA A 166 16.08 6.24 -10.07
CA ALA A 166 15.03 7.18 -10.39
C ALA A 166 14.83 7.25 -11.92
N GLN A 167 13.58 7.26 -12.34
CA GLN A 167 13.21 7.33 -13.74
C GLN A 167 13.27 8.77 -14.25
N ALA A 168 13.81 8.94 -15.46
CA ALA A 168 13.79 10.22 -16.15
C ALA A 168 12.40 10.43 -16.77
N VAL A 169 11.57 11.23 -16.12
CA VAL A 169 10.18 11.50 -16.55
C VAL A 169 10.09 12.86 -17.20
N THR A 170 9.43 12.93 -18.36
CA THR A 170 9.04 14.20 -18.99
C THR A 170 7.55 14.45 -18.77
N VAL A 171 7.16 15.73 -18.78
CA VAL A 171 5.76 16.15 -18.64
C VAL A 171 5.34 16.79 -19.94
N ASP A 172 4.28 16.26 -20.54
CA ASP A 172 3.73 16.75 -21.79
C ASP A 172 2.31 17.27 -21.58
N VAL A 173 1.96 18.37 -22.25
CA VAL A 173 0.59 18.87 -22.34
C VAL A 173 0.21 18.91 -23.81
N GLN A 174 -0.73 18.06 -24.21
CA GLN A 174 -1.20 17.94 -25.60
C GLN A 174 -0.05 17.77 -26.63
N GLY A 175 0.93 16.93 -26.29
CA GLY A 175 2.07 16.61 -27.16
C GLY A 175 3.16 17.69 -27.21
N LYS A 176 3.09 18.72 -26.36
CA LYS A 176 4.15 19.72 -26.19
C LYS A 176 4.81 19.55 -24.83
N PRO A 177 6.14 19.72 -24.73
CA PRO A 177 6.83 19.71 -23.44
C PRO A 177 6.28 20.82 -22.52
N ALA A 178 5.96 20.45 -21.29
CA ALA A 178 5.65 21.36 -20.20
C ALA A 178 6.92 21.67 -19.38
N ALA A 179 6.77 22.33 -18.23
CA ALA A 179 7.87 22.49 -17.29
C ALA A 179 8.48 21.12 -16.92
N LYS A 180 9.79 21.09 -16.71
CA LYS A 180 10.52 19.87 -16.36
C LYS A 180 10.11 19.39 -14.97
N TRP A 181 9.88 18.09 -14.83
CA TRP A 181 9.67 17.48 -13.51
C TRP A 181 10.89 17.74 -12.59
N PRO A 182 10.70 18.13 -11.32
CA PRO A 182 11.82 18.45 -10.45
C PRO A 182 12.64 17.21 -10.10
N GLY A 183 13.95 17.21 -10.38
CA GLY A 183 14.84 16.08 -10.06
C GLY A 183 14.96 15.76 -8.57
N ALA A 184 14.61 16.72 -7.69
CA ALA A 184 14.57 16.51 -6.24
C ALA A 184 13.38 15.66 -5.77
N ILE A 185 12.38 15.43 -6.64
CA ILE A 185 11.25 14.54 -6.41
C ILE A 185 11.43 13.33 -7.32
N PRO A 186 12.14 12.28 -6.88
CA PRO A 186 12.39 11.12 -7.72
C PRO A 186 11.09 10.34 -7.98
N MET A 187 10.89 9.95 -9.23
CA MET A 187 9.88 8.98 -9.64
C MET A 187 10.55 7.62 -9.85
N TYR A 188 9.81 6.57 -9.53
CA TYR A 188 10.30 5.20 -9.65
C TYR A 188 9.36 4.40 -10.55
N GLY A 189 9.91 3.42 -11.25
CA GLY A 189 9.12 2.42 -11.95
C GLY A 189 9.31 1.06 -11.30
N SER A 190 8.22 0.33 -11.17
CA SER A 190 8.20 -1.10 -10.89
C SER A 190 7.88 -1.83 -12.19
N ALA A 191 8.39 -3.04 -12.40
CA ALA A 191 7.97 -3.92 -13.51
C ALA A 191 6.64 -4.66 -13.25
N ALA A 192 5.87 -4.31 -12.21
CA ALA A 192 4.54 -4.87 -11.94
C ALA A 192 3.45 -4.09 -12.68
N ASN A 193 3.77 -3.55 -13.85
CA ASN A 193 2.77 -3.02 -14.77
C ASN A 193 2.13 -4.20 -15.53
N PRO A 194 0.82 -4.19 -15.79
CA PRO A 194 0.19 -5.06 -16.77
C PRO A 194 1.00 -5.03 -18.08
N GLU A 195 0.84 -6.02 -18.95
CA GLU A 195 1.37 -5.90 -20.30
C GLU A 195 0.78 -4.66 -21.00
N GLY A 196 1.63 -3.77 -21.54
CA GLY A 196 1.21 -2.62 -22.36
C GLY A 196 1.62 -1.21 -21.89
N PRO A 197 1.59 -0.83 -20.60
CA PRO A 197 2.04 0.48 -20.13
C PRO A 197 3.56 0.57 -19.95
N ALA A 198 4.11 1.79 -20.08
CA ALA A 198 5.51 2.03 -19.75
C ALA A 198 5.80 1.79 -18.25
N PRO A 199 6.99 1.29 -17.90
CA PRO A 199 7.41 1.09 -16.51
C PRO A 199 7.25 2.36 -15.67
N GLY A 200 6.48 2.28 -14.60
CA GLY A 200 6.23 3.37 -13.66
C GLY A 200 4.94 4.16 -13.87
N THR A 201 4.20 3.90 -14.95
CA THR A 201 2.90 4.55 -15.16
C THR A 201 1.88 4.18 -14.08
N LEU A 202 1.82 2.93 -13.59
CA LEU A 202 0.96 2.58 -12.45
C LEU A 202 1.49 3.07 -11.10
N ASP A 203 2.80 3.27 -10.98
CA ASP A 203 3.43 3.67 -9.72
C ASP A 203 3.33 5.19 -9.49
N ASN A 204 3.07 5.95 -10.55
CA ASN A 204 2.96 7.40 -10.50
C ASN A 204 1.67 7.83 -11.21
N GLN A 205 0.64 8.11 -10.42
CA GLN A 205 -0.72 8.33 -10.91
C GLN A 205 -1.07 9.82 -10.90
N ILE A 206 -1.42 10.36 -12.06
CA ILE A 206 -2.09 11.67 -12.10
C ILE A 206 -3.50 11.47 -11.55
N LEU A 207 -3.83 12.24 -10.52
CA LEU A 207 -5.14 12.18 -9.86
C LEU A 207 -6.10 13.23 -10.42
N GLY A 208 -5.58 14.41 -10.76
CA GLY A 208 -6.38 15.55 -11.14
C GLY A 208 -5.55 16.74 -11.60
N GLN A 209 -6.22 17.77 -12.12
CA GLN A 209 -5.60 19.03 -12.50
C GLN A 209 -6.48 20.21 -12.07
N VAL A 210 -5.87 21.25 -11.51
CA VAL A 210 -6.52 22.52 -11.17
C VAL A 210 -5.72 23.67 -11.76
N GLY A 211 -6.21 24.25 -12.85
CA GLY A 211 -5.45 25.26 -13.59
C GLY A 211 -4.10 24.68 -14.04
N ASN A 212 -2.99 25.32 -13.66
CA ASN A 212 -1.65 24.82 -13.96
C ASN A 212 -1.13 23.77 -12.98
N TRP A 213 -1.86 23.45 -11.91
CA TRP A 213 -1.42 22.49 -10.90
C TRP A 213 -1.91 21.08 -11.25
N LEU A 214 -0.96 20.21 -11.59
CA LEU A 214 -1.16 18.79 -11.76
C LEU A 214 -0.98 18.08 -10.41
N TRP A 215 -1.96 17.28 -10.00
CA TRP A 215 -1.90 16.50 -8.77
C TRP A 215 -1.52 15.07 -9.10
N VAL A 216 -0.43 14.59 -8.48
CA VAL A 216 0.15 13.28 -8.78
C VAL A 216 0.40 12.54 -7.47
N ALA A 217 -0.08 11.30 -7.34
CA ALA A 217 0.34 10.38 -6.28
C ALA A 217 1.52 9.54 -6.78
N LEU A 218 2.57 9.45 -5.98
CA LEU A 218 3.78 8.70 -6.29
C LEU A 218 3.93 7.56 -5.30
N LYS A 219 4.28 6.38 -5.80
CA LYS A 219 4.74 5.29 -4.94
C LYS A 219 6.13 5.57 -4.38
N GLY A 220 6.37 5.05 -3.18
CA GLY A 220 7.60 5.17 -2.42
C GLY A 220 7.72 4.06 -1.38
N PRO A 221 8.65 4.15 -0.42
CA PRO A 221 9.46 5.32 -0.05
C PRO A 221 10.71 5.50 -0.90
N GLN A 222 11.27 6.72 -0.99
CA GLN A 222 12.52 7.01 -1.75
C GLN A 222 13.61 5.94 -1.54
N TYR A 223 13.71 5.45 -0.30
CA TYR A 223 14.53 4.32 0.09
C TYR A 223 13.63 3.24 0.70
N PRO A 224 13.42 2.12 0.00
CA PRO A 224 12.65 1.03 0.56
C PRO A 224 13.34 0.34 1.75
N PRO A 225 12.62 -0.54 2.48
CA PRO A 225 13.23 -1.43 3.45
C PRO A 225 14.44 -2.17 2.88
N PHE A 226 15.49 -2.27 3.69
CA PHE A 226 16.78 -2.89 3.36
C PHE A 226 17.64 -2.19 2.31
N TYR A 227 17.28 -1.01 1.79
CA TYR A 227 18.17 -0.21 0.93
C TYR A 227 19.49 0.18 1.66
N PRO A 228 20.67 0.22 0.97
CA PRO A 228 20.97 -0.27 -0.38
C PRO A 228 21.28 -1.78 -0.40
N LYS A 229 21.17 -2.43 0.75
CA LYS A 229 21.52 -3.81 1.05
C LYS A 229 20.52 -4.86 0.52
N GLN A 230 19.62 -4.46 -0.34
CA GLN A 230 18.51 -5.27 -0.81
C GLN A 230 18.90 -6.41 -1.78
N GLN A 231 20.04 -6.36 -2.50
CA GLN A 231 20.38 -7.41 -3.48
C GLN A 231 20.40 -8.82 -2.83
N PRO A 232 19.70 -9.82 -3.42
CA PRO A 232 19.08 -9.85 -4.77
C PRO A 232 17.66 -9.25 -4.88
N LEU A 233 17.05 -8.77 -3.80
CA LEU A 233 15.71 -8.19 -3.75
C LEU A 233 15.71 -6.81 -4.41
N LEU A 234 14.90 -6.63 -5.46
CA LEU A 234 14.97 -5.43 -6.31
C LEU A 234 13.75 -4.48 -6.20
N TRP A 235 12.74 -4.75 -5.36
CA TRP A 235 11.47 -4.03 -5.46
C TRP A 235 10.72 -3.82 -4.16
N ALA A 236 10.59 -2.56 -3.75
CA ALA A 236 9.85 -2.24 -2.52
C ALA A 236 9.07 -0.92 -2.58
N PHE A 237 8.72 -0.46 -3.79
CA PHE A 237 7.78 0.66 -3.95
C PHE A 237 6.35 0.13 -4.13
N ARG A 238 5.79 -0.42 -3.06
CA ARG A 238 4.45 -1.04 -3.09
C ARG A 238 3.36 -0.19 -2.45
N HIS A 239 3.62 1.06 -2.08
CA HIS A 239 2.56 1.96 -1.57
C HIS A 239 2.77 3.39 -2.04
N TRP A 240 1.67 4.16 -2.10
CA TRP A 240 1.74 5.61 -2.32
C TRP A 240 2.08 6.31 -1.01
N ASP A 241 3.24 6.96 -0.99
CA ASP A 241 3.81 7.63 0.19
C ASP A 241 3.91 9.15 0.01
N ARG A 242 3.72 9.63 -1.22
CA ARG A 242 3.89 11.04 -1.60
C ARG A 242 2.76 11.50 -2.50
N LEU A 243 2.24 12.68 -2.21
CA LEU A 243 1.33 13.44 -3.05
C LEU A 243 2.04 14.71 -3.50
N VAL A 244 2.04 14.99 -4.80
CA VAL A 244 2.74 16.13 -5.38
C VAL A 244 1.78 16.98 -6.18
N ALA A 245 1.74 18.27 -5.86
CA ALA A 245 1.15 19.29 -6.71
C ALA A 245 2.27 19.93 -7.55
N PHE A 246 2.27 19.70 -8.86
CA PHE A 246 3.27 20.17 -9.80
C PHE A 246 2.71 21.25 -10.73
N ASN A 247 3.38 22.39 -10.83
CA ASN A 247 2.98 23.47 -11.71
C ASN A 247 3.53 23.27 -13.12
N LEU A 248 2.64 23.00 -14.07
CA LEU A 248 2.95 22.72 -15.48
C LEU A 248 3.66 23.89 -16.20
N GLN A 249 3.54 25.11 -15.70
CA GLN A 249 4.13 26.31 -16.31
C GLN A 249 5.46 26.70 -15.66
N THR A 250 5.51 26.73 -14.33
CA THR A 250 6.68 27.25 -13.60
C THR A 250 7.67 26.16 -13.20
N GLY A 251 7.25 24.89 -13.19
CA GLY A 251 8.05 23.79 -12.67
C GLY A 251 8.14 23.74 -11.14
N GLN A 252 7.43 24.64 -10.45
CA GLN A 252 7.34 24.59 -8.99
C GLN A 252 6.54 23.36 -8.55
N ALA A 253 6.93 22.74 -7.44
CA ALA A 253 6.21 21.63 -6.86
C ALA A 253 6.03 21.77 -5.36
N VAL A 254 4.91 21.25 -4.87
CA VAL A 254 4.65 21.06 -3.43
C VAL A 254 4.42 19.58 -3.18
N GLU A 255 5.27 19.00 -2.34
CA GLU A 255 5.24 17.60 -1.95
C GLU A 255 4.64 17.47 -0.54
N TYR A 256 3.68 16.55 -0.40
CA TYR A 256 3.02 16.19 0.85
C TYR A 256 3.26 14.71 1.12
N SER A 257 3.66 14.35 2.33
CA SER A 257 3.78 12.95 2.73
C SER A 257 2.38 12.36 2.95
N ILE A 258 2.15 11.17 2.42
CA ILE A 258 0.99 10.33 2.72
C ILE A 258 1.34 9.51 3.96
N PRO A 259 0.49 9.46 5.00
CA PRO A 259 0.80 8.68 6.20
C PRO A 259 0.87 7.18 5.88
N PRO A 260 1.75 6.43 6.54
CA PRO A 260 1.83 4.98 6.37
C PRO A 260 0.49 4.28 6.62
N SER A 261 0.29 3.14 5.98
CA SER A 261 -0.92 2.33 6.15
C SER A 261 -0.90 1.55 7.46
N TYR A 262 -2.00 1.59 8.20
CA TYR A 262 -2.26 0.67 9.32
C TYR A 262 -2.95 -0.63 8.88
N THR A 263 -3.02 -0.90 7.58
CA THR A 263 -3.78 -2.05 7.03
C THR A 263 -2.96 -2.75 5.97
N GLU A 264 -2.80 -4.05 6.15
CA GLU A 264 -2.12 -4.98 5.25
C GLU A 264 -2.75 -4.98 3.85
N TYR A 265 -4.09 -5.03 3.78
CA TYR A 265 -4.83 -5.12 2.52
C TYR A 265 -4.45 -4.05 1.48
N ILE A 266 -4.14 -2.82 1.92
CA ILE A 266 -3.68 -1.73 1.03
C ILE A 266 -2.41 -2.14 0.27
N TRP A 267 -1.51 -2.87 0.91
CA TRP A 267 -0.28 -3.38 0.29
C TRP A 267 -0.54 -4.53 -0.67
N THR A 268 -1.47 -5.42 -0.33
CA THR A 268 -1.88 -6.54 -1.19
C THR A 268 -2.44 -6.02 -2.51
N VAL A 269 -3.37 -5.06 -2.46
CA VAL A 269 -3.96 -4.49 -3.68
C VAL A 269 -3.09 -3.47 -4.37
N SER A 270 -2.00 -2.98 -3.77
CA SER A 270 -1.07 -2.08 -4.46
C SER A 270 -0.18 -2.81 -5.48
N THR A 271 -0.40 -4.12 -5.65
CA THR A 271 0.27 -5.00 -6.62
C THR A 271 -0.71 -5.49 -7.69
N GLY A 272 -0.24 -5.64 -8.93
CA GLY A 272 -1.00 -6.26 -10.02
C GLY A 272 -2.01 -5.34 -10.73
N THR A 273 -2.83 -5.93 -11.60
CA THR A 273 -3.69 -5.23 -12.57
C THR A 273 -5.05 -4.78 -12.01
N ASN A 274 -5.37 -5.20 -10.78
CA ASN A 274 -6.67 -4.97 -10.13
C ASN A 274 -6.55 -4.03 -8.91
N LEU A 275 -5.53 -3.17 -8.90
CA LEU A 275 -5.23 -2.32 -7.76
C LEU A 275 -6.33 -1.30 -7.42
N VAL A 276 -6.40 -0.89 -6.16
CA VAL A 276 -7.14 0.31 -5.73
C VAL A 276 -6.19 1.50 -5.91
N LEU A 277 -6.50 2.36 -6.87
CA LEU A 277 -5.76 3.60 -7.11
C LEU A 277 -6.17 4.67 -6.08
N PRO A 278 -5.23 5.59 -5.72
CA PRO A 278 -5.61 6.84 -5.09
C PRO A 278 -6.65 7.58 -5.92
N THR A 279 -7.59 8.23 -5.24
CA THR A 279 -8.70 8.96 -5.87
C THR A 279 -8.70 10.41 -5.42
N TRP A 280 -9.33 11.28 -6.19
CA TRP A 280 -9.30 12.71 -5.99
C TRP A 280 -10.60 13.38 -6.40
N VAL A 281 -10.94 14.48 -5.74
CA VAL A 281 -12.01 15.39 -6.16
C VAL A 281 -11.68 16.82 -5.76
N ARG A 282 -11.96 17.79 -6.65
CA ARG A 282 -11.89 19.21 -6.33
C ARG A 282 -13.17 19.68 -5.64
N SER A 283 -13.04 20.50 -4.61
CA SER A 283 -14.16 21.25 -4.02
C SER A 283 -13.74 22.70 -3.77
N GLY A 284 -14.20 23.62 -4.64
CA GLY A 284 -13.86 25.04 -4.54
C GLY A 284 -12.34 25.29 -4.59
N ASN A 285 -11.81 25.77 -3.46
CA ASN A 285 -10.39 26.09 -3.26
C ASN A 285 -9.57 24.93 -2.70
N ASP A 286 -10.21 23.78 -2.48
CA ASP A 286 -9.60 22.59 -1.92
C ASP A 286 -9.62 21.42 -2.90
N VAL A 287 -8.72 20.49 -2.66
CA VAL A 287 -8.72 19.17 -3.25
C VAL A 287 -8.75 18.13 -2.14
N TRP A 288 -9.58 17.12 -2.35
CA TRP A 288 -9.65 15.94 -1.52
C TRP A 288 -8.96 14.79 -2.23
N VAL A 289 -8.12 14.07 -1.51
CA VAL A 289 -7.42 12.89 -2.00
C VAL A 289 -7.71 11.73 -1.06
N ALA A 290 -7.97 10.53 -1.57
CA ALA A 290 -8.00 9.34 -0.74
C ALA A 290 -7.00 8.30 -1.23
N VAL A 291 -6.33 7.65 -0.28
CA VAL A 291 -5.33 6.60 -0.50
C VAL A 291 -5.61 5.52 0.53
N GLY A 292 -6.13 4.37 0.09
CA GLY A 292 -6.47 3.28 1.00
C GLY A 292 -7.55 3.71 2.02
N GLN A 293 -7.15 3.97 3.26
CA GLN A 293 -8.02 4.39 4.37
C GLN A 293 -7.82 5.84 4.81
N TRP A 294 -6.93 6.56 4.12
CA TRP A 294 -6.65 7.96 4.39
C TRP A 294 -7.46 8.86 3.46
N VAL A 295 -7.98 9.95 4.00
CA VAL A 295 -8.56 11.06 3.24
C VAL A 295 -7.79 12.33 3.60
N GLY A 296 -7.23 13.02 2.62
CA GLY A 296 -6.49 14.27 2.79
C GLY A 296 -7.23 15.44 2.17
N CYS A 297 -7.12 16.62 2.79
CA CYS A 297 -7.60 17.89 2.25
C CYS A 297 -6.42 18.84 2.05
N PHE A 298 -6.27 19.40 0.85
CA PHE A 298 -5.16 20.29 0.49
C PHE A 298 -5.65 21.48 -0.33
N PRO A 299 -4.92 22.62 -0.33
CA PRO A 299 -5.27 23.75 -1.18
C PRO A 299 -5.16 23.36 -2.65
N ALA A 300 -6.19 23.61 -3.44
CA ALA A 300 -6.23 23.28 -4.86
C ALA A 300 -5.17 24.04 -5.70
N ASN A 301 -4.78 25.23 -5.22
CA ASN A 301 -3.69 26.04 -5.74
C ASN A 301 -2.68 26.28 -4.61
N PRO A 302 -1.79 25.32 -4.34
CA PRO A 302 -0.77 25.50 -3.32
C PRO A 302 0.18 26.57 -3.84
N SER A 303 0.15 27.76 -3.26
CA SER A 303 0.99 28.89 -3.70
C SER A 303 2.24 28.93 -2.83
N PRO A 304 3.31 28.16 -3.15
CA PRO A 304 4.55 28.23 -2.38
C PRO A 304 5.13 29.63 -2.47
N SER A 305 5.72 30.12 -1.38
CA SER A 305 6.35 31.45 -1.39
C SER A 305 7.48 31.50 -2.42
N ALA A 306 7.76 32.66 -3.01
CA ALA A 306 8.83 32.80 -4.00
C ALA A 306 10.23 32.43 -3.46
N ALA A 307 10.42 32.46 -2.13
CA ALA A 307 11.66 32.09 -1.45
C ALA A 307 11.84 30.57 -1.27
N SER A 308 10.82 29.75 -1.55
CA SER A 308 10.79 28.33 -1.19
C SER A 308 11.61 27.41 -2.12
N GLY A 309 12.26 27.96 -3.14
CA GLY A 309 12.87 27.18 -4.23
C GLY A 309 11.82 26.52 -5.15
N ASN A 310 12.28 25.66 -6.05
CA ASN A 310 11.40 24.97 -7.02
C ASN A 310 10.61 23.81 -6.41
N VAL A 311 10.98 23.32 -5.22
CA VAL A 311 10.30 22.22 -4.53
C VAL A 311 10.10 22.57 -3.07
N VAL A 312 8.85 22.49 -2.61
CA VAL A 312 8.46 22.70 -1.21
C VAL A 312 7.96 21.40 -0.64
N ARG A 313 8.60 20.92 0.44
CA ARG A 313 8.07 19.82 1.25
C ARG A 313 7.12 20.39 2.28
N ALA A 314 5.83 20.33 2.01
CA ALA A 314 4.80 20.92 2.84
C ALA A 314 4.43 20.02 4.03
N ILE A 315 4.13 20.67 5.16
CA ILE A 315 3.62 19.97 6.34
C ILE A 315 2.21 19.43 6.01
N SER A 316 2.04 18.13 6.19
CA SER A 316 0.79 17.39 5.93
C SER A 316 0.43 16.59 7.19
N PRO A 317 -0.09 17.26 8.23
CA PRO A 317 -0.27 16.63 9.53
C PRO A 317 -1.38 15.57 9.49
N VAL A 318 -1.26 14.57 10.36
CA VAL A 318 -2.39 13.66 10.64
C VAL A 318 -3.34 14.36 11.60
N LEU A 319 -4.47 14.81 11.07
CA LEU A 319 -5.52 15.53 11.79
C LEU A 319 -6.37 14.59 12.65
N ARG A 320 -6.57 13.35 12.17
CA ARG A 320 -7.25 12.28 12.91
C ARG A 320 -6.48 10.96 12.76
N LYS A 321 -6.19 10.35 13.91
CA LYS A 321 -5.45 9.08 14.01
C LYS A 321 -6.42 7.93 14.30
N PRO A 322 -6.08 6.69 13.92
CA PRO A 322 -6.82 5.52 14.38
C PRO A 322 -6.85 5.42 15.91
N SER A 323 -7.83 4.68 16.44
CA SER A 323 -7.90 4.42 17.87
C SER A 323 -6.67 3.66 18.36
N GLY A 324 -6.21 3.95 19.58
CA GLY A 324 -5.04 3.25 20.14
C GLY A 324 -5.25 1.74 20.30
N ALA A 325 -6.50 1.28 20.47
CA ALA A 325 -6.81 -0.15 20.52
C ALA A 325 -6.59 -0.82 19.17
N TYR A 326 -7.03 -0.19 18.08
CA TYR A 326 -6.79 -0.66 16.71
C TYR A 326 -5.29 -0.69 16.40
N VAL A 327 -4.57 0.39 16.69
CA VAL A 327 -3.11 0.46 16.49
C VAL A 327 -2.41 -0.69 17.21
N ARG A 328 -2.70 -0.91 18.50
CA ARG A 328 -2.09 -2.03 19.26
C ARG A 328 -2.38 -3.41 18.68
N ALA A 329 -3.58 -3.63 18.13
CA ALA A 329 -3.93 -4.90 17.50
C ALA A 329 -3.10 -5.13 16.23
N GLU A 330 -3.03 -4.12 15.36
CA GLU A 330 -2.27 -4.20 14.10
C GLU A 330 -0.75 -4.22 14.35
N THR A 331 -0.25 -3.55 15.40
CA THR A 331 1.15 -3.67 15.86
C THR A 331 1.51 -5.12 16.15
N LYS A 332 0.66 -5.85 16.90
CA LYS A 332 0.89 -7.27 17.20
C LYS A 332 0.82 -8.14 15.95
N ALA A 333 -0.11 -7.82 15.05
CA ALA A 333 -0.24 -8.54 13.78
C ALA A 333 1.01 -8.37 12.91
N ALA A 334 1.56 -7.14 12.81
CA ALA A 334 2.79 -6.88 12.06
C ALA A 334 3.99 -7.68 12.62
N ILE A 335 4.18 -7.71 13.93
CA ILE A 335 5.23 -8.53 14.55
C ILE A 335 5.00 -10.02 14.29
N ALA A 336 3.77 -10.50 14.48
CA ALA A 336 3.44 -11.90 14.23
C ALA A 336 3.71 -12.32 12.77
N THR A 337 3.41 -11.46 11.80
CA THR A 337 3.74 -11.68 10.38
C THR A 337 5.25 -11.83 10.20
N LEU A 338 6.06 -10.90 10.71
CA LEU A 338 7.52 -10.97 10.58
C LEU A 338 8.13 -12.19 11.28
N SER A 339 7.66 -12.53 12.49
CA SER A 339 8.13 -13.72 13.20
C SER A 339 7.74 -15.00 12.47
N SER A 340 6.53 -15.06 11.90
CA SER A 340 6.09 -16.20 11.08
C SER A 340 6.96 -16.34 9.83
N ASP A 341 7.26 -15.23 9.16
CA ASP A 341 8.13 -15.23 7.98
C ASP A 341 9.56 -15.66 8.32
N GLU A 342 10.13 -15.13 9.41
CA GLU A 342 11.46 -15.52 9.88
C GLU A 342 11.54 -17.04 10.13
N GLN A 343 10.55 -17.59 10.85
CA GLN A 343 10.51 -19.00 11.16
C GLN A 343 10.32 -19.86 9.90
N GLU A 344 9.43 -19.47 8.98
CA GLU A 344 9.17 -20.19 7.74
C GLU A 344 10.43 -20.24 6.84
N LEU A 345 11.18 -19.13 6.79
CA LEU A 345 12.48 -19.04 6.12
C LEU A 345 13.50 -19.98 6.78
N ALA A 346 13.61 -19.93 8.10
CA ALA A 346 14.52 -20.80 8.85
C ALA A 346 14.21 -22.29 8.64
N ASP A 347 12.93 -22.67 8.74
CA ASP A 347 12.46 -24.05 8.54
C ASP A 347 12.82 -24.58 7.14
N SER A 348 12.62 -23.77 6.10
CA SER A 348 12.91 -24.17 4.72
C SER A 348 14.40 -24.41 4.49
N LEU A 349 15.27 -23.55 5.03
CA LEU A 349 16.72 -23.68 4.89
C LEU A 349 17.33 -24.77 5.76
N ALA A 350 16.78 -24.98 6.96
CA ALA A 350 17.13 -26.13 7.79
C ALA A 350 16.80 -27.43 7.05
N SER A 351 15.59 -27.53 6.49
CA SER A 351 15.14 -28.69 5.70
C SER A 351 16.03 -28.92 4.48
N TYR A 352 16.41 -27.86 3.76
CA TYR A 352 17.32 -27.94 2.61
C TYR A 352 18.70 -28.47 3.00
N TRP A 353 19.35 -27.84 3.97
CA TRP A 353 20.70 -28.21 4.40
C TRP A 353 20.74 -29.65 4.94
N ASP A 354 19.80 -30.01 5.81
CA ASP A 354 19.76 -31.35 6.40
C ASP A 354 19.51 -32.43 5.34
N THR A 355 18.74 -32.12 4.29
CA THR A 355 18.57 -33.00 3.13
C THR A 355 19.86 -33.14 2.33
N VAL A 356 20.61 -32.04 2.13
CA VAL A 356 21.90 -32.03 1.42
C VAL A 356 22.92 -32.93 2.13
N VAL A 357 23.05 -32.82 3.46
CA VAL A 357 24.00 -33.64 4.24
C VAL A 357 23.47 -35.05 4.55
N GLY A 358 22.25 -35.39 4.11
CA GLY A 358 21.62 -36.69 4.36
C GLY A 358 21.24 -36.94 5.82
N ALA A 359 21.10 -35.88 6.63
CA ALA A 359 20.70 -35.98 8.02
C ALA A 359 19.18 -36.18 8.16
N LYS A 360 18.78 -37.03 9.12
CA LYS A 360 17.38 -37.22 9.51
C LYS A 360 17.16 -36.64 10.90
N VAL A 361 16.83 -35.36 10.95
CA VAL A 361 16.61 -34.64 12.21
C VAL A 361 15.13 -34.68 12.61
N PRO A 362 14.77 -35.20 13.80
CA PRO A 362 13.39 -35.18 14.28
C PRO A 362 12.80 -33.76 14.32
N GLY A 363 11.61 -33.58 13.76
CA GLY A 363 10.92 -32.29 13.71
C GLY A 363 11.27 -31.42 12.50
N VAL A 364 12.28 -31.80 11.70
CA VAL A 364 12.61 -31.14 10.42
C VAL A 364 12.10 -32.02 9.28
N PRO A 365 11.13 -31.56 8.47
CA PRO A 365 10.67 -32.34 7.33
C PRO A 365 11.75 -32.41 6.23
N SER A 366 11.67 -33.42 5.37
CA SER A 366 12.52 -33.46 4.17
C SER A 366 12.23 -32.28 3.27
N PHE A 367 13.24 -31.73 2.59
CA PHE A 367 13.09 -30.59 1.70
C PHE A 367 12.09 -30.82 0.54
N HIS A 368 11.84 -32.08 0.15
CA HIS A 368 10.85 -32.41 -0.87
C HIS A 368 9.45 -31.87 -0.56
N VAL A 369 9.07 -31.70 0.72
CA VAL A 369 7.74 -31.13 1.06
C VAL A 369 7.58 -29.70 0.56
N TYR A 370 8.67 -28.93 0.42
CA TYR A 370 8.65 -27.59 -0.16
C TYR A 370 8.67 -27.65 -1.69
N GLN A 371 9.44 -28.57 -2.27
CA GLN A 371 9.50 -28.77 -3.73
C GLN A 371 8.18 -29.26 -4.32
N ASP A 372 7.49 -30.14 -3.60
CA ASP A 372 6.19 -30.71 -3.98
C ASP A 372 5.01 -29.76 -3.62
N GLY A 373 5.30 -28.60 -3.01
CA GLY A 373 4.29 -27.62 -2.61
C GLY A 373 3.40 -28.03 -1.43
N GLN A 374 3.75 -29.09 -0.69
CA GLN A 374 3.04 -29.51 0.52
C GLN A 374 3.24 -28.54 1.69
N ARG A 375 4.40 -27.88 1.71
CA ARG A 375 4.68 -26.68 2.50
C ARG A 375 5.09 -25.56 1.58
N THR A 376 4.81 -24.33 2.00
CA THR A 376 5.24 -23.13 1.30
C THR A 376 6.22 -22.39 2.18
N ALA A 377 7.20 -21.77 1.53
CA ALA A 377 8.11 -20.80 2.11
C ALA A 377 8.35 -19.75 1.04
N TRP A 378 7.99 -18.49 1.28
CA TRP A 378 8.00 -17.49 0.21
C TRP A 378 9.40 -17.30 -0.37
N ASN A 379 10.46 -17.39 0.45
CA ASN A 379 11.86 -17.30 -0.01
C ASN A 379 12.24 -18.38 -1.03
N MET A 380 11.46 -19.46 -1.15
CA MET A 380 11.64 -20.52 -2.13
C MET A 380 11.04 -20.20 -3.49
N ASN A 381 10.24 -19.13 -3.60
CA ASN A 381 9.60 -18.73 -4.85
C ASN A 381 10.64 -18.06 -5.78
N PRO A 382 10.96 -18.64 -6.95
CA PRO A 382 11.92 -18.06 -7.89
C PRO A 382 11.52 -16.67 -8.38
N ALA A 383 10.22 -16.34 -8.36
CA ALA A 383 9.73 -15.01 -8.75
C ALA A 383 10.31 -13.91 -7.85
N ILE A 384 10.62 -14.20 -6.59
CA ILE A 384 11.17 -13.22 -5.66
C ILE A 384 12.62 -12.89 -5.99
N TYR A 385 13.36 -13.87 -6.47
CA TYR A 385 14.73 -13.70 -6.94
C TYR A 385 14.79 -13.05 -8.33
N ASN A 386 13.91 -13.49 -9.23
CA ASN A 386 13.89 -13.02 -10.62
C ASN A 386 13.23 -11.64 -10.76
N HIS A 387 12.24 -11.34 -9.93
CA HIS A 387 11.43 -10.12 -10.01
C HIS A 387 11.51 -9.24 -8.76
N GLY A 388 12.21 -9.66 -7.69
CA GLY A 388 12.36 -8.87 -6.48
C GLY A 388 11.08 -8.73 -5.64
N ASP A 389 10.05 -9.54 -5.90
CA ASP A 389 8.72 -9.38 -5.34
C ASP A 389 8.62 -9.87 -3.89
N LEU A 390 8.78 -8.96 -2.92
CA LEU A 390 8.54 -9.29 -1.53
C LEU A 390 7.04 -9.43 -1.24
N PRO A 391 6.63 -10.39 -0.38
CA PRO A 391 5.23 -10.52 0.03
C PRO A 391 4.67 -9.20 0.58
N SER A 392 3.43 -8.86 0.21
CA SER A 392 2.79 -7.60 0.62
C SER A 392 2.62 -7.48 2.13
N ASP A 393 2.36 -8.58 2.83
CA ASP A 393 2.23 -8.66 4.28
C ASP A 393 3.58 -8.41 4.97
N PHE A 394 4.65 -8.98 4.42
CA PHE A 394 6.01 -8.72 4.86
C PHE A 394 6.39 -7.23 4.73
N ILE A 395 6.16 -6.63 3.56
CA ILE A 395 6.46 -5.20 3.34
C ILE A 395 5.61 -4.33 4.27
N TRP A 396 4.31 -4.62 4.38
CA TRP A 396 3.42 -3.92 5.30
C TRP A 396 3.96 -3.96 6.73
N ALA A 397 4.39 -5.13 7.20
CA ALA A 397 4.86 -5.28 8.57
C ALA A 397 6.21 -4.56 8.83
N LEU A 398 7.12 -4.54 7.85
CA LEU A 398 8.36 -3.76 7.92
C LEU A 398 8.09 -2.25 7.97
N GLU A 399 7.12 -1.78 7.19
CA GLU A 399 6.79 -0.36 7.05
C GLU A 399 5.67 0.11 7.97
N PHE A 400 5.13 -0.78 8.81
CA PHE A 400 4.07 -0.45 9.75
C PHE A 400 4.52 0.72 10.65
N PRO A 401 3.66 1.72 10.90
CA PRO A 401 4.02 2.91 11.67
C PRO A 401 4.04 2.63 13.19
N PHE A 402 5.08 1.95 13.66
CA PHE A 402 5.35 1.77 15.09
C PHE A 402 5.63 3.12 15.76
N ALA A 403 5.11 3.31 16.98
CA ALA A 403 5.59 4.40 17.82
C ALA A 403 7.07 4.14 18.14
N THR A 404 7.92 5.16 18.03
CA THR A 404 9.37 5.00 18.26
C THR A 404 9.72 4.57 19.68
N SER A 405 8.83 4.82 20.65
CA SER A 405 8.95 4.38 22.04
C SER A 405 8.41 2.96 22.29
N ASP A 406 7.82 2.31 21.29
CA ASP A 406 7.28 0.95 21.42
C ASP A 406 8.43 -0.07 21.39
N PRO A 407 8.60 -0.92 22.42
CA PRO A 407 9.62 -1.98 22.41
C PRO A 407 9.55 -2.88 21.16
N LEU A 408 8.35 -3.08 20.62
CA LEU A 408 8.14 -3.90 19.42
C LEU A 408 8.78 -3.27 18.16
N ALA A 409 9.07 -1.96 18.15
CA ALA A 409 9.81 -1.33 17.06
C ALA A 409 11.25 -1.85 16.96
N SER A 410 11.88 -2.14 18.10
CA SER A 410 13.20 -2.77 18.15
C SER A 410 13.14 -4.22 17.67
N GLU A 411 12.12 -4.96 18.12
CA GLU A 411 11.87 -6.35 17.70
C GLU A 411 11.67 -6.45 16.18
N ARG A 412 10.82 -5.60 15.58
CA ARG A 412 10.65 -5.50 14.12
C ARG A 412 11.99 -5.30 13.40
N THR A 413 12.84 -4.43 13.93
CA THR A 413 14.14 -4.12 13.33
C THR A 413 15.07 -5.33 13.39
N GLN A 414 15.07 -6.06 14.50
CA GLN A 414 15.83 -7.30 14.66
C GLN A 414 15.35 -8.40 13.71
N LEU A 415 14.05 -8.66 13.67
CA LEU A 415 13.42 -9.62 12.75
C LEU A 415 13.77 -9.30 11.29
N GLY A 416 13.65 -8.04 10.89
CA GLY A 416 14.01 -7.60 9.54
C GLY A 416 15.50 -7.84 9.21
N GLN A 417 16.41 -7.62 10.17
CA GLN A 417 17.84 -7.90 9.98
C GLN A 417 18.15 -9.39 9.87
N GLN A 418 17.47 -10.24 10.66
CA GLN A 418 17.62 -11.69 10.61
C GLN A 418 17.14 -12.23 9.26
N ILE A 419 15.94 -11.81 8.82
CA ILE A 419 15.40 -12.16 7.50
C ILE A 419 16.35 -11.71 6.39
N LEU A 420 16.83 -10.47 6.42
CA LEU A 420 17.78 -9.98 5.43
C LEU A 420 19.09 -10.79 5.43
N SER A 421 19.58 -11.19 6.59
CA SER A 421 20.79 -12.03 6.72
C SER A 421 20.58 -13.40 6.08
N ILE A 422 19.40 -14.00 6.28
CA ILE A 422 19.02 -15.28 5.67
C ILE A 422 18.99 -15.16 4.15
N LEU A 423 18.27 -14.17 3.61
CA LEU A 423 18.09 -13.97 2.16
C LEU A 423 19.39 -13.70 1.41
N ARG A 424 20.40 -13.14 2.10
CA ARG A 424 21.72 -12.85 1.54
C ARG A 424 22.68 -14.03 1.60
N ASN A 425 22.38 -15.06 2.38
CA ASN A 425 23.25 -16.22 2.43
C ASN A 425 23.13 -17.00 1.11
N PRO A 426 24.25 -17.42 0.48
CA PRO A 426 24.20 -18.17 -0.78
C PRO A 426 23.34 -19.44 -0.70
N ILE A 427 23.18 -20.03 0.50
CA ILE A 427 22.37 -21.24 0.67
C ILE A 427 20.91 -21.03 0.26
N ASN A 428 20.37 -19.81 0.37
CA ASN A 428 19.00 -19.53 -0.04
C ASN A 428 18.87 -19.61 -1.57
N THR A 429 19.85 -19.09 -2.32
CA THR A 429 19.90 -19.21 -3.78
C THR A 429 20.03 -20.67 -4.23
N ASP A 430 20.85 -21.45 -3.53
CA ASP A 430 21.05 -22.87 -3.81
C ASP A 430 19.79 -23.69 -3.50
N ALA A 431 19.09 -23.36 -2.40
CA ALA A 431 17.82 -23.99 -2.03
C ALA A 431 16.75 -23.81 -3.11
N ILE A 432 16.64 -22.60 -3.69
CA ILE A 432 15.69 -22.30 -4.77
C ILE A 432 16.00 -23.11 -6.03
N GLY A 433 17.25 -23.53 -6.21
CA GLY A 433 17.70 -24.26 -7.39
C GLY A 433 17.93 -23.36 -8.60
N MET A 434 18.20 -22.07 -8.40
CA MET A 434 18.56 -21.14 -9.48
C MET A 434 19.84 -21.57 -10.21
N ILE A 435 20.76 -22.21 -9.48
CA ILE A 435 21.98 -22.82 -10.00
C ILE A 435 21.96 -24.30 -9.61
N PRO A 436 21.85 -25.24 -10.58
CA PRO A 436 21.86 -26.66 -10.25
C PRO A 436 23.19 -27.08 -9.63
N MET A 437 23.15 -27.59 -8.39
CA MET A 437 24.30 -28.15 -7.69
C MET A 437 23.96 -29.54 -7.12
N THR A 438 24.93 -30.45 -7.16
CA THR A 438 24.82 -31.72 -6.42
C THR A 438 24.98 -31.48 -4.92
N PRO A 439 24.47 -32.36 -4.05
CA PRO A 439 24.68 -32.23 -2.60
C PRO A 439 26.15 -32.03 -2.21
N GLN A 440 27.07 -32.77 -2.83
CA GLN A 440 28.50 -32.64 -2.54
C GLN A 440 29.09 -31.28 -2.96
N GLN A 441 28.56 -30.67 -4.03
CA GLN A 441 28.97 -29.33 -4.46
C GLN A 441 28.49 -28.27 -3.46
N VAL A 442 27.25 -28.39 -2.98
CA VAL A 442 26.69 -27.51 -1.95
C VAL A 442 27.48 -27.66 -0.64
N GLU A 443 27.72 -28.88 -0.18
CA GLU A 443 28.53 -29.14 1.02
C GLU A 443 29.94 -28.54 0.89
N ALA A 444 30.61 -28.75 -0.26
CA ALA A 444 31.94 -28.21 -0.50
C ALA A 444 31.95 -26.67 -0.51
N GLN A 445 30.93 -26.02 -1.09
CA GLN A 445 30.77 -24.56 -1.09
C GLN A 445 30.71 -24.00 0.33
N PHE A 446 30.07 -24.73 1.26
CA PHE A 446 29.93 -24.31 2.65
C PHE A 446 30.92 -25.00 3.59
N HIS A 447 32.01 -25.55 3.07
CA HIS A 447 33.07 -26.20 3.84
C HIS A 447 32.56 -27.28 4.81
N TYR A 448 31.54 -28.04 4.37
CA TYR A 448 30.90 -29.14 5.11
C TYR A 448 30.31 -28.71 6.46
N LYS A 449 29.85 -27.46 6.57
CA LYS A 449 29.22 -26.90 7.78
C LYS A 449 27.99 -26.07 7.45
N PRO A 450 26.99 -26.02 8.34
CA PRO A 450 25.83 -25.16 8.12
C PRO A 450 26.25 -23.68 7.99
N PRO A 451 25.82 -22.97 6.93
CA PRO A 451 26.43 -21.69 6.55
C PRO A 451 25.84 -20.45 7.21
N VAL A 452 24.76 -20.58 8.00
CA VAL A 452 24.10 -19.45 8.64
C VAL A 452 23.48 -19.89 9.97
N ALA A 453 23.46 -19.01 10.97
CA ALA A 453 22.67 -19.27 12.16
C ALA A 453 21.18 -19.10 11.82
N LEU A 454 20.38 -20.14 12.07
CA LEU A 454 18.94 -20.13 11.79
C LEU A 454 18.14 -19.91 13.11
N PRO A 455 17.23 -18.92 13.16
CA PRO A 455 16.31 -18.73 14.27
C PRO A 455 15.55 -20.02 14.62
N GLY A 456 15.51 -20.38 15.90
CA GLY A 456 14.85 -21.61 16.36
C GLY A 456 15.68 -22.89 16.18
N TYR A 457 16.93 -22.82 15.69
CA TYR A 457 17.79 -23.98 15.46
C TYR A 457 19.15 -23.88 16.17
N VAL A 458 19.72 -25.04 16.53
CA VAL A 458 21.12 -25.21 16.95
C VAL A 458 21.82 -26.19 16.04
N ILE A 459 23.12 -26.01 15.85
CA ILE A 459 23.92 -26.91 15.01
C ILE A 459 24.43 -28.08 15.85
N ARG A 460 24.17 -29.32 15.42
CA ARG A 460 24.77 -30.55 15.99
C ARG A 460 25.08 -31.52 14.86
N ASP A 461 26.27 -32.12 14.90
CA ASP A 461 26.73 -33.09 13.90
C ASP A 461 26.57 -32.57 12.45
N ASN A 462 26.90 -31.29 12.25
CA ASN A 462 26.76 -30.57 10.97
C ASN A 462 25.32 -30.47 10.42
N ALA A 463 24.29 -30.67 11.23
CA ALA A 463 22.87 -30.50 10.86
C ALA A 463 22.16 -29.47 11.76
N TYR A 464 21.01 -28.96 11.31
CA TYR A 464 20.19 -28.03 12.08
C TYR A 464 19.15 -28.77 12.94
N TRP A 465 19.29 -28.66 14.25
CA TRP A 465 18.38 -29.25 15.21
C TRP A 465 17.45 -28.20 15.79
N PRO A 466 16.12 -28.39 15.73
CA PRO A 466 15.18 -27.49 16.39
C PRO A 466 15.51 -27.34 17.88
N VAL A 467 15.58 -26.09 18.36
CA VAL A 467 15.63 -25.79 19.79
C VAL A 467 14.23 -26.11 20.32
N LYS A 468 14.09 -27.24 21.02
CA LYS A 468 12.82 -27.78 21.54
C LYS A 468 11.78 -26.68 21.82
N SER A 469 10.59 -26.80 21.23
CA SER A 469 9.38 -26.18 21.79
C SER A 469 8.91 -26.92 23.04
#